data_AF-A0A3D6C0E0-F1
#
_entry.id   AF-A0A3D6C0E0-F1
#
_cell.length_a   1.000
_cell.length_b   1.000
_cell.length_c   1.000
_cell.angle_alpha   90.00
_cell.angle_beta   90.00
_cell.angle_gamma   90.00
#
_symmetry.space_group_name_H-M   'P 1'
#
loop_
_entity.id
_entity.type
_entity.pdbx_description
1 polymer ?
#
loop_
_entity_poly.entity_id
_entity_poly.type
_entity_poly.pdbx_seq_one_letter_code
_entity_poly.pdbx_strand_id
1 'polypeptide(L)'
;MTNKNRIKRFTPVQRLFHVLLMLSFMVLGASGLSRLYINTGWGKWLAGLFGGYESALLVHTYTGIFLITGFFVHILYLMAKINPKTIIGPDSLLPRGEDIKQFFSHIGWFLGFRESPRFDRWGYWEKFDYWAVFWGMVIIGITGLIMAYPLVATRYMPGWGLNVALWVHRIEAFLAMAHVFIIHFFIAHLRRHNFPMDRAMFEGSTDLEAVRSEKPAWIDRLKKQGDYENLLVRESQPQQKAIFFVFGYIMVAIGLFLIAGALVNWQRVIW
;
A
#
# COMPACT_ATOMS: atom_id res chain seq x y z
N MET A 1 15.80 -26.35 22.12
CA MET A 1 14.44 -26.08 21.62
C MET A 1 14.54 -25.13 20.44
N THR A 2 14.16 -25.55 19.24
CA THR A 2 14.24 -24.68 18.05
C THR A 2 13.18 -23.59 18.16
N ASN A 3 13.59 -22.42 18.64
CA ASN A 3 12.72 -21.31 19.07
C ASN A 3 12.05 -20.62 17.86
N LYS A 4 11.04 -21.26 17.28
CA LYS A 4 10.22 -20.71 16.20
C LYS A 4 9.21 -19.72 16.81
N ASN A 5 9.58 -18.44 16.84
CA ASN A 5 8.80 -17.36 17.45
C ASN A 5 8.00 -16.53 16.42
N ARG A 6 7.98 -16.94 15.15
CA ARG A 6 7.27 -16.24 14.07
C ARG A 6 6.39 -17.18 13.28
N ILE A 7 5.38 -16.62 12.62
CA ILE A 7 4.48 -17.34 11.71
C ILE A 7 4.55 -16.75 10.30
N LYS A 8 4.75 -17.62 9.29
CA LYS A 8 4.80 -17.23 7.88
C LYS A 8 3.46 -16.67 7.44
N ARG A 9 3.48 -15.46 6.88
CA ARG A 9 2.27 -14.71 6.48
C ARG A 9 2.24 -14.40 4.99
N PHE A 10 3.39 -14.08 4.41
CA PHE A 10 3.54 -13.66 3.01
C PHE A 10 4.56 -14.51 2.25
N THR A 11 4.26 -14.75 0.98
CA THR A 11 5.17 -15.45 0.06
C THR A 11 6.22 -14.50 -0.52
N PRO A 12 7.37 -14.99 -1.01
CA PRO A 12 8.37 -14.15 -1.66
C PRO A 12 7.81 -13.31 -2.82
N VAL A 13 6.88 -13.88 -3.60
CA VAL A 13 6.24 -13.19 -4.74
C VAL A 13 5.39 -12.00 -4.27
N GLN A 14 4.60 -12.17 -3.21
CA GLN A 14 3.79 -11.07 -2.63
C GLN A 14 4.67 -9.95 -2.09
N ARG A 15 5.80 -10.30 -1.48
CA ARG A 15 6.78 -9.33 -0.97
C ARG A 15 7.44 -8.55 -2.11
N LEU A 16 7.75 -9.24 -3.22
CA LEU A 16 8.29 -8.60 -4.41
C LEU A 16 7.30 -7.60 -5.01
N PHE A 17 6.03 -7.98 -5.19
CA PHE A 17 5.00 -7.05 -5.66
C PHE A 17 4.92 -5.79 -4.80
N HIS A 18 4.98 -5.95 -3.48
CA HIS A 18 4.94 -4.82 -2.56
C HIS A 18 6.15 -3.91 -2.68
N VAL A 19 7.38 -4.45 -2.73
CA VAL A 19 8.58 -3.62 -2.87
C VAL A 19 8.58 -2.87 -4.20
N LEU A 20 8.18 -3.52 -5.30
CA LEU A 20 8.07 -2.87 -6.61
C LEU A 20 6.99 -1.78 -6.63
N LEU A 21 5.82 -2.05 -6.03
CA LEU A 21 4.75 -1.07 -5.85
C LEU A 21 5.25 0.15 -5.05
N MET A 22 5.85 -0.09 -3.90
CA MET A 22 6.34 0.97 -3.00
C MET A 22 7.38 1.85 -3.68
N LEU A 23 8.39 1.26 -4.32
CA LEU A 23 9.43 2.03 -5.02
C LEU A 23 8.86 2.84 -6.17
N SER A 24 7.98 2.24 -6.98
CA SER A 24 7.30 2.93 -8.08
C SER A 24 6.44 4.08 -7.57
N PHE A 25 5.72 3.86 -6.47
CA PHE A 25 4.86 4.88 -5.85
C PHE A 25 5.68 6.05 -5.30
N MET A 26 6.84 5.81 -4.68
CA MET A 26 7.75 6.89 -4.25
C MET A 26 8.22 7.74 -5.44
N VAL A 27 8.65 7.09 -6.53
CA VAL A 27 9.13 7.78 -7.74
C VAL A 27 8.01 8.57 -8.41
N LEU A 28 6.81 7.99 -8.52
CA LEU A 28 5.63 8.66 -9.08
C LEU A 28 5.19 9.85 -8.24
N GLY A 29 5.14 9.71 -6.91
CA GLY A 29 4.83 10.82 -6.01
C GLY A 29 5.84 11.95 -6.12
N ALA A 30 7.14 11.66 -6.08
CA ALA A 30 8.19 12.66 -6.20
C ALA A 30 8.20 13.37 -7.56
N SER A 31 8.14 12.61 -8.66
CA SER A 31 8.12 13.18 -10.02
C SER A 31 6.84 13.96 -10.31
N GLY A 32 5.68 13.46 -9.86
CA GLY A 32 4.39 14.14 -10.01
C GLY A 32 4.33 15.47 -9.24
N LEU A 33 4.73 15.46 -7.97
CA LEU A 33 4.81 16.67 -7.15
C LEU A 33 5.81 17.68 -7.70
N SER A 34 6.96 17.22 -8.22
CA SER A 34 7.97 18.12 -8.80
C SER A 34 7.40 18.99 -9.91
N ARG A 35 6.55 18.40 -10.77
CA ARG A 35 5.89 19.09 -11.87
C ARG A 35 4.73 19.95 -11.40
N LEU A 36 3.94 19.45 -10.45
CA LEU A 36 2.81 20.19 -9.89
C LEU A 36 3.24 21.50 -9.23
N TYR A 37 4.42 21.49 -8.57
CA TYR A 37 4.96 22.62 -7.82
C TYR A 37 6.18 23.27 -8.48
N ILE A 38 6.32 23.16 -9.81
CA ILE A 38 7.51 23.64 -10.54
C ILE A 38 7.74 25.16 -10.44
N ASN A 39 6.70 25.93 -10.12
CA ASN A 39 6.79 27.37 -9.82
C ASN A 39 7.49 27.66 -8.48
N THR A 40 7.68 26.66 -7.62
CA THR A 40 8.32 26.80 -6.30
C THR A 40 9.78 26.36 -6.32
N GLY A 41 10.59 26.86 -5.38
CA GLY A 41 11.97 26.39 -5.22
C GLY A 41 12.06 24.89 -4.89
N TRP A 42 11.11 24.38 -4.11
CA TRP A 42 11.04 22.97 -3.74
C TRP A 42 10.71 22.06 -4.93
N GLY A 43 9.72 22.43 -5.76
CA GLY A 43 9.40 21.68 -6.97
C GLY A 43 10.54 21.70 -8.00
N LYS A 44 11.22 22.83 -8.17
CA LYS A 44 12.44 22.92 -9.02
C LYS A 44 13.56 22.01 -8.50
N TRP A 45 13.79 21.99 -7.19
CA TRP A 45 14.77 21.11 -6.57
C TRP A 45 14.42 19.63 -6.79
N LEU A 46 13.16 19.23 -6.55
CA LEU A 46 12.70 17.88 -6.82
C LEU A 46 12.86 17.49 -8.29
N ALA A 47 12.48 18.39 -9.21
CA ALA A 47 12.61 18.14 -10.64
C ALA A 47 14.09 17.98 -11.04
N GLY A 48 14.99 18.70 -10.39
CA GLY A 48 16.45 18.55 -10.56
C GLY A 48 16.95 17.13 -10.29
N LEU A 49 16.36 16.40 -9.35
CA LEU A 49 16.70 14.99 -9.08
C LEU A 49 16.40 14.07 -10.27
N PHE A 50 15.45 14.47 -11.13
CA PHE A 50 15.07 13.75 -12.34
C PHE A 50 15.71 14.33 -13.61
N GLY A 51 16.55 15.37 -13.50
CA GLY A 51 17.15 16.06 -14.65
C GLY A 51 16.29 17.19 -15.24
N GLY A 52 15.35 17.74 -14.49
CA GLY A 52 14.51 18.88 -14.88
C GLY A 52 13.04 18.53 -15.14
N TYR A 53 12.24 19.53 -15.52
CA TYR A 53 10.78 19.40 -15.66
C TYR A 53 10.35 18.37 -16.71
N GLU A 54 10.96 18.40 -17.89
CA GLU A 54 10.66 17.46 -18.98
C GLU A 54 11.10 16.04 -18.65
N SER A 55 12.30 15.89 -18.09
CA SER A 55 12.82 14.58 -17.67
C SER A 55 11.98 13.97 -16.54
N ALA A 56 11.48 14.80 -15.61
CA ALA A 56 10.53 14.35 -14.58
C ALA A 56 9.24 13.81 -15.18
N LEU A 57 8.72 14.40 -16.27
CA LEU A 57 7.56 13.86 -16.99
C LEU A 57 7.88 12.49 -17.58
N LEU A 58 9.02 12.34 -18.26
CA LEU A 58 9.42 11.06 -18.85
C LEU A 58 9.54 9.98 -17.77
N VAL A 59 10.25 10.25 -16.68
CA VAL A 59 10.39 9.32 -15.55
C VAL A 59 9.02 8.96 -14.97
N HIS A 60 8.14 9.95 -14.77
CA HIS A 60 6.79 9.73 -14.27
C HIS A 60 5.99 8.81 -15.19
N THR A 61 5.97 9.09 -16.49
CA THR A 61 5.22 8.31 -17.48
C THR A 61 5.72 6.88 -17.58
N TYR A 62 7.04 6.66 -17.70
CA TYR A 62 7.59 5.31 -17.79
C TYR A 62 7.41 4.51 -16.50
N THR A 63 7.59 5.14 -15.33
CA THR A 63 7.32 4.50 -14.05
C THR A 63 5.83 4.17 -13.89
N GLY A 64 4.94 5.03 -14.39
CA GLY A 64 3.50 4.80 -14.40
C GLY A 64 3.12 3.61 -15.26
N ILE A 65 3.66 3.52 -16.48
CA ILE A 65 3.46 2.37 -17.36
C ILE A 65 3.99 1.08 -16.72
N PHE A 66 5.18 1.14 -16.10
CA PHE A 66 5.75 0.01 -15.36
C PHE A 66 4.81 -0.44 -14.23
N LEU A 67 4.32 0.50 -13.42
CA LEU A 67 3.43 0.19 -12.29
C LEU A 67 2.08 -0.37 -12.75
N ILE A 68 1.48 0.19 -13.81
CA ILE A 68 0.24 -0.35 -14.42
C ILE A 68 0.46 -1.77 -14.93
N THR A 69 1.60 -2.02 -15.59
CA THR A 69 1.96 -3.36 -16.05
C THR A 69 2.12 -4.32 -14.87
N GLY A 70 2.82 -3.90 -13.80
CA GLY A 70 2.96 -4.66 -12.57
C GLY A 70 1.61 -4.96 -11.89
N PHE A 71 0.68 -4.00 -11.90
CA PHE A 71 -0.67 -4.17 -11.39
C PHE A 71 -1.47 -5.19 -12.22
N PHE A 72 -1.36 -5.16 -13.54
CA PHE A 72 -1.98 -6.17 -14.40
C PHE A 72 -1.41 -7.58 -14.15
N VAL A 73 -0.08 -7.70 -14.03
CA VAL A 73 0.58 -8.96 -13.67
C VAL A 73 0.13 -9.45 -12.29
N HIS A 74 -0.06 -8.55 -11.32
CA HIS A 74 -0.62 -8.88 -10.01
C HIS A 74 -2.05 -9.42 -10.11
N ILE A 75 -2.91 -8.83 -10.95
CA ILE A 75 -4.26 -9.35 -11.21
C ILE A 75 -4.19 -10.77 -11.78
N LEU A 76 -3.36 -11.02 -12.79
CA LEU A 76 -3.18 -12.36 -13.36
C LEU A 76 -2.65 -13.36 -12.33
N TYR A 77 -1.70 -12.93 -11.48
CA TYR A 77 -1.20 -13.74 -10.36
C TYR A 77 -2.33 -14.11 -9.39
N LEU A 78 -3.19 -13.16 -9.02
CA LEU A 78 -4.33 -13.42 -8.15
C LEU A 78 -5.33 -14.37 -8.80
N MET A 79 -5.67 -14.18 -10.08
CA MET A 79 -6.56 -15.08 -10.81
C MET A 79 -6.04 -16.52 -10.85
N ALA A 80 -4.72 -16.69 -11.02
CA ALA A 80 -4.08 -18.00 -11.01
C ALA A 80 -4.00 -18.65 -9.61
N LYS A 81 -4.03 -17.86 -8.53
CA LYS A 81 -3.90 -18.34 -7.14
C LYS A 81 -5.20 -18.42 -6.37
N ILE A 82 -6.23 -17.70 -6.81
CA ILE A 82 -7.56 -17.75 -6.19
C ILE A 82 -8.17 -19.12 -6.46
N ASN A 83 -8.59 -19.79 -5.37
CA ASN A 83 -9.49 -20.93 -5.47
C ASN A 83 -10.93 -20.40 -5.44
N PRO A 84 -11.75 -20.62 -6.50
CA PRO A 84 -13.12 -20.14 -6.57
C PRO A 84 -13.98 -20.52 -5.37
N LYS A 85 -13.72 -21.71 -4.80
CA LYS A 85 -14.45 -22.24 -3.64
C LYS A 85 -14.17 -21.50 -2.34
N THR A 86 -13.10 -20.71 -2.27
CA THR A 86 -12.66 -19.99 -1.06
C THR A 86 -12.65 -18.47 -1.23
N ILE A 87 -13.24 -17.94 -2.31
CA ILE A 87 -13.29 -16.49 -2.60
C ILE A 87 -13.99 -15.70 -1.49
N ILE A 88 -14.97 -16.29 -0.79
CA ILE A 88 -15.69 -15.65 0.33
C ILE A 88 -15.10 -16.11 1.69
N GLY A 89 -14.06 -16.94 1.65
CA GLY A 89 -13.43 -17.52 2.82
C GLY A 89 -12.62 -16.52 3.65
N PRO A 90 -12.20 -16.91 4.86
CA PRO A 90 -11.46 -16.04 5.78
C PRO A 90 -10.06 -15.64 5.30
N ASP A 91 -9.47 -16.37 4.35
CA ASP A 91 -8.21 -15.99 3.70
C ASP A 91 -8.38 -15.00 2.53
N SER A 92 -9.63 -14.68 2.18
CA SER A 92 -9.95 -13.71 1.12
C SER A 92 -9.73 -12.28 1.59
N LEU A 93 -9.16 -11.47 0.68
CA LEU A 93 -9.06 -10.02 0.82
C LEU A 93 -10.33 -9.29 0.36
N LEU A 94 -11.34 -10.00 -0.15
CA LEU A 94 -12.62 -9.37 -0.47
C LEU A 94 -13.31 -8.87 0.81
N PRO A 95 -13.85 -7.63 0.80
CA PRO A 95 -14.70 -7.14 1.87
C PRO A 95 -15.98 -7.98 1.94
N ARG A 96 -16.43 -8.27 3.15
CA ARG A 96 -17.62 -9.06 3.46
C ARG A 96 -18.44 -8.31 4.50
N GLY A 97 -19.72 -8.65 4.62
CA GLY A 97 -20.57 -8.09 5.68
C GLY A 97 -20.01 -8.30 7.10
N GLU A 98 -19.21 -9.35 7.30
CA GLU A 98 -18.51 -9.60 8.56
C GLU A 98 -17.49 -8.50 8.89
N ASP A 99 -16.81 -7.92 7.90
CA ASP A 99 -15.83 -6.86 8.13
C ASP A 99 -16.50 -5.60 8.71
N ILE A 100 -17.75 -5.32 8.31
CA ILE A 100 -18.58 -4.22 8.87
C ILE A 100 -18.96 -4.52 10.32
N LYS A 101 -19.42 -5.74 10.62
CA LYS A 101 -19.73 -6.16 12.01
C LYS A 101 -18.51 -6.07 12.91
N GLN A 102 -17.35 -6.46 12.40
CA GLN A 102 -16.08 -6.37 13.11
C GLN A 102 -15.65 -4.92 13.33
N PHE A 103 -15.83 -4.03 12.36
CA PHE A 103 -15.59 -2.59 12.54
C PHE A 103 -16.40 -2.02 13.72
N PHE A 104 -17.73 -2.22 13.74
CA PHE A 104 -18.55 -1.71 14.84
C PHE A 104 -18.26 -2.41 16.17
N SER A 105 -17.92 -3.70 16.16
CA SER A 105 -17.49 -4.39 17.38
C SER A 105 -16.16 -3.86 17.91
N HIS A 106 -15.23 -3.51 17.01
CA HIS A 106 -13.94 -2.92 17.37
C HIS A 106 -14.11 -1.52 17.97
N ILE A 107 -15.01 -0.70 17.41
CA ILE A 107 -15.41 0.58 18.03
C ILE A 107 -16.02 0.35 19.42
N GLY A 108 -16.94 -0.60 19.55
CA GLY A 108 -17.53 -0.95 20.84
C GLY A 108 -16.49 -1.36 21.87
N TRP A 109 -15.46 -2.10 21.45
CA TRP A 109 -14.32 -2.45 22.31
C TRP A 109 -13.47 -1.24 22.70
N PHE A 110 -13.16 -0.34 21.76
CA PHE A 110 -12.44 0.91 22.09
C PHE A 110 -13.19 1.78 23.09
N LEU A 111 -14.52 1.76 23.05
CA LEU A 111 -15.39 2.47 23.99
C LEU A 111 -15.68 1.68 25.28
N GLY A 112 -15.15 0.46 25.43
CA GLY A 112 -15.33 -0.38 26.61
C GLY A 112 -16.67 -1.12 26.70
N PHE A 113 -17.49 -1.10 25.64
CA PHE A 113 -18.82 -1.73 25.61
C PHE A 113 -18.83 -3.18 25.10
N ARG A 114 -17.73 -3.65 24.51
CA ARG A 114 -17.62 -5.00 23.94
C ARG A 114 -16.24 -5.59 24.21
N GLU A 115 -16.14 -6.91 24.13
CA GLU A 115 -14.85 -7.59 24.08
C GLU A 115 -14.13 -7.33 22.75
N SER A 116 -12.80 -7.49 22.76
CA SER A 116 -11.98 -7.31 21.56
C SER A 116 -12.41 -8.30 20.47
N PRO A 117 -12.69 -7.84 19.23
CA PRO A 117 -13.07 -8.74 18.16
C PRO A 117 -11.98 -9.77 17.86
N ARG A 118 -12.39 -11.02 17.67
CA ARG A 118 -11.47 -12.10 17.30
C ARG A 118 -11.22 -12.10 15.80
N PHE A 119 -10.23 -11.33 15.36
CA PHE A 119 -9.88 -11.27 13.94
C PHE A 119 -9.28 -12.59 13.44
N ASP A 120 -9.57 -12.88 12.17
CA ASP A 120 -8.89 -13.94 11.42
C ASP A 120 -7.64 -13.35 10.72
N ARG A 121 -7.13 -14.02 9.69
CA ARG A 121 -5.90 -13.67 8.97
C ARG A 121 -5.88 -12.22 8.52
N TRP A 122 -7.03 -11.69 8.13
CA TRP A 122 -7.21 -10.30 7.71
C TRP A 122 -8.18 -9.56 8.64
N GLY A 123 -7.75 -8.43 9.17
CA GLY A 123 -8.64 -7.46 9.82
C GLY A 123 -9.31 -6.57 8.78
N TYR A 124 -10.44 -5.95 9.14
CA TYR A 124 -11.18 -5.07 8.22
C TYR A 124 -10.31 -3.90 7.71
N TRP A 125 -9.42 -3.37 8.55
CA TRP A 125 -8.55 -2.24 8.17
C TRP A 125 -7.48 -2.65 7.16
N GLU A 126 -6.96 -3.89 7.25
CA GLU A 126 -5.97 -4.40 6.28
C GLU A 126 -6.62 -4.61 4.91
N LYS A 127 -7.88 -5.06 4.89
CA LYS A 127 -8.65 -5.16 3.64
C LYS A 127 -8.97 -3.78 3.09
N PHE A 128 -9.39 -2.85 3.94
CA PHE A 128 -9.63 -1.47 3.53
C PHE A 128 -8.38 -0.84 2.92
N ASP A 129 -7.22 -0.99 3.58
CA ASP A 129 -5.93 -0.50 3.11
C ASP A 129 -5.54 -1.12 1.75
N TYR A 130 -5.71 -2.44 1.59
CA TYR A 130 -5.49 -3.13 0.32
C TYR A 130 -6.39 -2.59 -0.81
N TRP A 131 -7.68 -2.43 -0.54
CA TRP A 131 -8.64 -1.98 -1.56
C TRP A 131 -8.56 -0.49 -1.87
N ALA A 132 -8.20 0.34 -0.90
CA ALA A 132 -7.93 1.76 -1.13
C ALA A 132 -6.86 1.94 -2.21
N VAL A 133 -5.73 1.22 -2.07
CA VAL A 133 -4.67 1.22 -3.10
C VAL A 133 -5.15 0.56 -4.40
N PHE A 134 -5.88 -0.56 -4.34
CA PHE A 134 -6.34 -1.27 -5.52
C PHE A 134 -7.25 -0.40 -6.42
N TRP A 135 -8.22 0.30 -5.83
CA TRP A 135 -9.09 1.21 -6.57
C TRP A 135 -8.36 2.45 -7.06
N GLY A 136 -7.50 3.03 -6.22
CA GLY A 136 -6.68 4.17 -6.62
C GLY A 136 -5.80 3.86 -7.82
N MET A 137 -5.21 2.66 -7.88
CA MET A 137 -4.44 2.18 -9.04
C MET A 137 -5.24 2.18 -10.34
N VAL A 138 -6.52 1.80 -10.30
CA VAL A 138 -7.40 1.83 -11.47
C VAL A 138 -7.65 3.26 -11.92
N ILE A 139 -8.02 4.15 -10.99
CA ILE A 139 -8.38 5.55 -11.29
C ILE A 139 -7.15 6.32 -11.80
N ILE A 140 -6.04 6.29 -11.05
CA ILE A 140 -4.82 7.02 -11.42
C ILE A 140 -4.15 6.42 -12.65
N GLY A 141 -4.23 5.09 -12.83
CA GLY A 141 -3.69 4.41 -14.00
C GLY A 141 -4.42 4.76 -15.29
N ILE A 142 -5.76 4.70 -15.28
CA ILE A 142 -6.58 5.06 -16.46
C ILE A 142 -6.40 6.54 -16.81
N THR A 143 -6.54 7.44 -15.83
CA THR A 143 -6.36 8.88 -16.07
C THR A 143 -4.94 9.22 -16.51
N GLY A 144 -3.93 8.54 -15.98
CA GLY A 144 -2.54 8.68 -16.40
C GLY A 144 -2.32 8.27 -17.86
N LEU A 145 -2.90 7.16 -18.30
CA LEU A 145 -2.83 6.70 -19.69
C LEU A 145 -3.55 7.66 -20.65
N ILE A 146 -4.71 8.19 -20.25
CA ILE A 146 -5.44 9.21 -21.01
C ILE A 146 -4.54 10.43 -21.26
N MET A 147 -3.84 10.91 -20.23
CA MET A 147 -2.93 12.05 -20.33
C MET A 147 -1.62 11.75 -21.04
N ALA A 148 -1.12 10.51 -20.94
CA ALA A 148 0.10 10.09 -21.63
C ALA A 148 -0.11 9.94 -23.15
N TYR A 149 -1.33 9.57 -23.57
CA TYR A 149 -1.69 9.37 -24.98
C TYR A 149 -2.93 10.19 -25.38
N PRO A 150 -2.88 11.53 -25.27
CA PRO A 150 -4.06 12.38 -25.41
C PRO A 150 -4.67 12.32 -26.82
N LEU A 151 -3.84 12.19 -27.87
CA LEU A 151 -4.31 12.06 -29.26
C LEU A 151 -5.02 10.73 -29.53
N VAL A 152 -4.71 9.68 -28.78
CA VAL A 152 -5.44 8.41 -28.85
C VAL A 152 -6.73 8.52 -28.06
N ALA A 153 -6.66 9.09 -26.85
CA ALA A 153 -7.83 9.29 -25.99
C ALA A 153 -8.93 10.12 -26.67
N THR A 154 -8.58 11.22 -27.34
CA THR A 154 -9.55 12.12 -28.00
C THR A 154 -10.24 11.53 -29.23
N ARG A 155 -9.83 10.33 -29.70
CA ARG A 155 -10.60 9.56 -30.69
C ARG A 155 -11.85 8.92 -30.08
N TYR A 156 -11.86 8.71 -28.77
CA TYR A 156 -12.91 8.02 -28.03
C TYR A 156 -13.65 8.93 -27.04
N MET A 157 -13.14 10.14 -26.77
CA MET A 157 -13.76 11.11 -25.86
C MET A 157 -13.59 12.55 -26.36
N PRO A 158 -14.50 13.47 -26.02
CA PRO A 158 -14.34 14.89 -26.34
C PRO A 158 -13.15 15.52 -25.59
N GLY A 159 -12.58 16.60 -26.15
CA GLY A 159 -11.38 17.25 -25.61
C GLY A 159 -11.49 17.73 -24.15
N TRP A 160 -12.69 18.14 -23.70
CA TRP A 160 -12.91 18.52 -22.30
C TRP A 160 -12.69 17.34 -21.33
N GLY A 161 -12.82 16.09 -21.81
CA GLY A 161 -12.54 14.89 -21.03
C GLY A 161 -11.09 14.81 -20.55
N LEU A 162 -10.14 15.39 -21.29
CA LEU A 162 -8.74 15.48 -20.86
C LEU A 162 -8.58 16.35 -19.60
N ASN A 163 -9.33 17.45 -19.51
CA ASN A 163 -9.31 18.33 -18.34
C ASN A 163 -9.87 17.60 -17.10
N VAL A 164 -10.94 16.83 -17.28
CA VAL A 164 -11.50 16.00 -16.21
C VAL A 164 -10.52 14.90 -15.80
N ALA A 165 -9.88 14.21 -16.74
CA ALA A 165 -8.87 13.21 -16.45
C ALA A 165 -7.70 13.80 -15.65
N LEU A 166 -7.19 14.97 -16.04
CA LEU A 166 -6.13 15.69 -15.31
C LEU A 166 -6.57 16.05 -13.88
N TRP A 167 -7.78 16.57 -13.73
CA TRP A 167 -8.31 16.96 -12.42
C TRP A 167 -8.46 15.74 -11.49
N VAL A 168 -9.07 14.66 -11.99
CA VAL A 168 -9.22 13.40 -11.25
C VAL A 168 -7.85 12.80 -10.91
N HIS A 169 -6.91 12.76 -11.85
CA HIS A 169 -5.58 12.21 -11.61
C HIS A 169 -4.85 12.95 -10.48
N ARG A 170 -4.93 14.28 -10.46
CA ARG A 170 -4.31 15.10 -9.41
C ARG A 170 -4.93 14.84 -8.04
N ILE A 171 -6.26 14.83 -7.95
CA ILE A 171 -6.97 14.56 -6.69
C ILE A 171 -6.64 13.16 -6.19
N GLU A 172 -6.72 12.16 -7.07
CA GLU A 172 -6.42 10.77 -6.72
C GLU A 172 -4.97 10.61 -6.27
N ALA A 173 -4.01 11.28 -6.92
CA ALA A 173 -2.61 11.27 -6.49
C ALA A 173 -2.45 11.79 -5.06
N PHE A 174 -3.11 12.89 -4.70
CA PHE A 174 -3.08 13.42 -3.34
C PHE A 174 -3.76 12.48 -2.34
N LEU A 175 -4.92 11.91 -2.68
CA LEU A 175 -5.63 10.96 -1.82
C LEU A 175 -4.79 9.70 -1.58
N ALA A 176 -4.21 9.13 -2.64
CA ALA A 176 -3.32 7.97 -2.55
C ALA A 176 -2.09 8.27 -1.68
N MET A 177 -1.46 9.43 -1.88
CA MET A 177 -0.31 9.85 -1.07
C MET A 177 -0.68 10.06 0.40
N ALA A 178 -1.79 10.74 0.68
CA ALA A 178 -2.26 10.95 2.05
C ALA A 178 -2.59 9.61 2.72
N HIS A 179 -3.30 8.71 2.02
CA HIS A 179 -3.62 7.38 2.52
C HIS A 179 -2.35 6.58 2.84
N VAL A 180 -1.39 6.51 1.92
CA VAL A 180 -0.16 5.73 2.13
C VAL A 180 0.74 6.37 3.20
N PHE A 181 1.00 7.67 3.12
CA PHE A 181 1.99 8.32 3.99
C PHE A 181 1.48 8.60 5.39
N ILE A 182 0.16 8.68 5.57
CA ILE A 182 -0.46 8.90 6.89
C ILE A 182 -1.01 7.58 7.41
N ILE A 183 -1.99 6.99 6.74
CA ILE A 183 -2.74 5.85 7.28
C ILE A 183 -1.89 4.57 7.24
N HIS A 184 -1.38 4.21 6.06
CA HIS A 184 -0.60 2.98 5.91
C HIS A 184 0.68 3.01 6.74
N PHE A 185 1.46 4.10 6.69
CA PHE A 185 2.65 4.24 7.54
C PHE A 185 2.32 4.24 9.03
N PHE A 186 1.22 4.87 9.46
CA PHE A 186 0.80 4.77 10.87
C PHE A 186 0.50 3.32 11.27
N ILE A 187 -0.27 2.59 10.44
CA ILE A 187 -0.61 1.19 10.71
C ILE A 187 0.64 0.31 10.74
N ALA A 188 1.57 0.52 9.81
CA ALA A 188 2.79 -0.26 9.69
C ALA A 188 3.84 0.09 10.75
N HIS A 189 3.94 1.33 11.22
CA HIS A 189 5.03 1.76 12.10
C HIS A 189 4.61 2.09 13.54
N LEU A 190 3.39 2.57 13.76
CA LEU A 190 2.98 3.19 15.04
C LEU A 190 1.94 2.38 15.82
N ARG A 191 1.35 1.33 15.24
CA ARG A 191 0.50 0.41 16.02
C ARG A 191 1.33 -0.27 17.10
N ARG A 192 0.79 -0.37 18.33
CA ARG A 192 1.47 -0.97 19.50
C ARG A 192 2.16 -2.31 19.20
N HIS A 193 1.47 -3.21 18.51
CA HIS A 193 1.99 -4.55 18.18
C HIS A 193 3.04 -4.56 17.07
N ASN A 194 3.09 -3.50 16.26
CA ASN A 194 4.02 -3.34 15.16
C ASN A 194 5.18 -2.40 15.52
N PHE A 195 5.08 -1.62 16.59
CA PHE A 195 6.10 -0.63 16.94
C PHE A 195 7.45 -1.31 17.19
N PRO A 196 8.54 -0.84 16.55
CA PRO A 196 8.63 0.44 15.85
C PRO A 196 8.44 0.35 14.32
N MET A 197 8.25 -0.86 13.77
CA MET A 197 7.83 -1.16 12.39
C MET A 197 7.42 -2.63 12.21
N ASP A 198 6.32 -2.87 11.49
CA ASP A 198 5.92 -4.18 11.00
C ASP A 198 6.90 -4.68 9.93
N ARG A 199 7.54 -5.82 10.20
CA ARG A 199 8.48 -6.47 9.30
C ARG A 199 7.83 -7.49 8.36
N ALA A 200 6.52 -7.73 8.45
CA ALA A 200 5.88 -8.85 7.78
C ALA A 200 6.07 -8.82 6.25
N MET A 201 6.04 -7.65 5.61
CA MET A 201 6.27 -7.53 4.17
C MET A 201 7.76 -7.65 3.77
N PHE A 202 8.68 -7.35 4.69
CA PHE A 202 10.11 -7.47 4.41
C PHE A 202 10.68 -8.84 4.75
N GLU A 203 10.17 -9.50 5.79
CA GLU A 203 10.64 -10.80 6.27
C GLU A 203 9.77 -11.96 5.72
N GLY A 204 8.48 -11.71 5.47
CA GLY A 204 7.49 -12.71 5.07
C GLY A 204 6.81 -13.43 6.23
N SER A 205 7.20 -13.12 7.46
CA SER A 205 6.64 -13.68 8.70
C SER A 205 6.34 -12.57 9.70
N THR A 206 5.42 -12.83 10.61
CA THR A 206 5.01 -11.91 11.67
C THR A 206 5.28 -12.52 13.04
N ASP A 207 5.40 -11.68 14.06
CA ASP A 207 5.61 -12.13 15.43
C ASP A 207 4.44 -13.00 15.91
N LEU A 208 4.75 -14.16 16.50
CA LEU A 208 3.73 -15.14 16.86
C LEU A 208 2.90 -14.68 18.08
N GLU A 209 3.50 -13.98 19.02
CA GLU A 209 2.81 -13.49 20.21
C GLU A 209 1.84 -12.36 19.85
N ALA A 210 2.28 -11.42 19.02
CA ALA A 210 1.42 -10.38 18.47
C ALA A 210 0.24 -10.97 17.68
N VAL A 211 0.47 -12.00 16.87
CA VAL A 211 -0.63 -12.67 16.15
C VAL A 211 -1.60 -13.38 17.09
N ARG A 212 -1.12 -13.98 18.17
CA ARG A 212 -2.00 -14.63 19.17
C ARG A 212 -2.94 -13.62 19.82
N SER A 213 -2.49 -12.38 20.07
CA SER A 213 -3.34 -11.34 20.63
C SER A 213 -4.25 -10.69 19.57
N GLU A 214 -3.72 -10.34 18.41
CA GLU A 214 -4.48 -9.59 17.40
C GLU A 214 -5.39 -10.47 16.54
N LYS A 215 -4.97 -11.71 16.24
CA LYS A 215 -5.65 -12.60 15.28
C LYS A 215 -5.89 -13.99 15.86
N PRO A 216 -6.54 -14.12 17.04
CA PRO A 216 -6.71 -15.41 17.70
C PRO A 216 -7.51 -16.41 16.87
N ALA A 217 -8.52 -15.95 16.12
CA ALA A 217 -9.33 -16.83 15.27
C ALA A 217 -8.51 -17.47 14.15
N TRP A 218 -7.49 -16.78 13.63
CA TRP A 218 -6.58 -17.33 12.63
C TRP A 218 -5.75 -18.47 13.19
N ILE A 219 -5.20 -18.30 14.40
CA ILE A 219 -4.40 -19.35 15.07
C ILE A 219 -5.25 -20.58 15.36
N ASP A 220 -6.46 -20.39 15.88
CA ASP A 220 -7.37 -21.50 16.18
C ASP A 220 -7.73 -22.29 14.90
N ARG A 221 -7.96 -21.57 13.80
CA ARG A 221 -8.25 -22.18 12.50
C ARG A 221 -7.07 -22.99 11.97
N LEU A 222 -5.85 -22.45 12.03
CA LEU A 222 -4.64 -23.15 11.62
C LEU A 222 -4.36 -24.41 12.45
N LYS A 223 -4.62 -24.36 13.77
CA LYS A 223 -4.51 -25.53 14.65
C LYS A 223 -5.51 -26.63 14.26
N LYS A 224 -6.77 -26.25 14.02
CA LYS A 224 -7.82 -27.18 13.58
C LYS A 224 -7.52 -27.83 12.23
N GLN A 225 -6.84 -27.10 11.33
CA GLN A 225 -6.46 -27.59 10.00
C GLN A 225 -5.18 -28.43 10.00
N GLY A 226 -4.41 -28.44 11.09
CA GLY A 226 -3.11 -29.12 11.17
C GLY A 226 -1.95 -28.36 10.51
N ASP A 227 -2.19 -27.14 10.00
CA ASP A 227 -1.18 -26.35 9.28
C ASP A 227 -0.32 -25.47 10.19
N TYR A 228 -0.67 -25.36 11.48
CA TYR A 228 -0.01 -24.46 12.43
C TYR A 228 1.52 -24.65 12.50
N GLU A 229 1.99 -25.87 12.74
CA GLU A 229 3.42 -26.18 12.90
C GLU A 229 4.24 -25.95 11.61
N ASN A 230 3.61 -26.14 10.45
CA ASN A 230 4.23 -25.94 9.13
C ASN A 230 4.49 -24.47 8.83
N LEU A 231 3.71 -23.56 9.41
CA LEU A 231 3.85 -22.13 9.23
C LEU A 231 4.78 -21.48 10.26
N LEU A 232 5.16 -22.19 11.32
CA LEU A 232 6.11 -21.68 12.31
C LEU A 232 7.52 -21.62 11.73
N VAL A 233 8.12 -20.44 11.80
CA VAL A 233 9.47 -20.14 11.28
C VAL A 233 10.32 -19.45 12.35
N ARG A 234 11.64 -19.51 12.16
CA ARG A 234 12.58 -18.75 12.98
C ARG A 234 12.63 -17.30 12.51
N GLU A 235 12.94 -16.42 13.44
CA GLU A 235 13.20 -15.02 13.13
C GLU A 235 14.45 -14.83 12.26
N SER A 236 14.40 -13.81 11.41
CA SER A 236 15.54 -13.30 10.63
C SER A 236 16.74 -12.91 11.50
N GLN A 237 17.92 -13.03 10.90
CA GLN A 237 19.17 -12.64 11.55
C GLN A 237 19.19 -11.14 11.89
N PRO A 238 19.89 -10.71 12.96
CA PRO A 238 19.93 -9.30 13.38
C PRO A 238 20.30 -8.32 12.27
N GLN A 239 21.26 -8.68 11.40
CA GLN A 239 21.68 -7.85 10.26
C GLN A 239 20.54 -7.62 9.26
N GLN A 240 19.77 -8.66 8.93
CA GLN A 240 18.60 -8.55 8.04
C GLN A 240 17.52 -7.64 8.65
N LYS A 241 17.29 -7.76 9.96
CA LYS A 241 16.35 -6.90 10.68
C LYS A 241 16.77 -5.43 10.59
N ALA A 242 18.05 -5.14 10.80
CA ALA A 242 18.58 -3.79 10.66
C ALA A 242 18.36 -3.22 9.25
N ILE A 243 18.61 -4.01 8.20
CA ILE A 243 18.34 -3.62 6.81
C ILE A 243 16.86 -3.27 6.62
N PHE A 244 15.94 -4.11 7.12
CA PHE A 244 14.51 -3.86 7.00
C PHE A 244 14.09 -2.55 7.68
N PHE A 245 14.55 -2.31 8.91
CA PHE A 245 14.25 -1.06 9.62
C PHE A 245 14.82 0.16 8.91
N VAL A 246 16.10 0.13 8.52
CA VAL A 246 16.74 1.25 7.81
C VAL A 246 15.98 1.56 6.53
N PHE A 247 15.69 0.53 5.73
CA PHE A 247 14.96 0.72 4.48
C PHE A 247 13.55 1.27 4.70
N GLY A 248 12.79 0.69 5.63
CA GLY A 248 11.44 1.14 5.96
C GLY A 248 11.42 2.59 6.46
N TYR A 249 12.33 2.97 7.35
CA TYR A 249 12.42 4.35 7.84
C TYR A 249 12.85 5.35 6.78
N ILE A 250 13.72 4.97 5.84
CA ILE A 250 14.05 5.82 4.69
C ILE A 250 12.81 6.07 3.85
N MET A 251 12.01 5.03 3.55
CA MET A 251 10.77 5.20 2.79
C MET A 251 9.76 6.09 3.52
N VAL A 252 9.61 5.92 4.84
CA VAL A 252 8.76 6.80 5.66
C VAL A 252 9.26 8.23 5.64
N ALA A 253 10.55 8.46 5.86
CA ALA A 253 11.14 9.80 5.85
C ALA A 253 10.94 10.50 4.51
N ILE A 254 11.13 9.79 3.38
CA ILE A 254 10.86 10.31 2.04
C ILE A 254 9.37 10.65 1.88
N GLY A 255 8.47 9.74 2.23
CA GLY A 255 7.03 10.00 2.10
C GLY A 255 6.57 11.19 2.95
N LEU A 256 7.02 11.28 4.20
CA LEU A 256 6.74 12.41 5.08
C LEU A 256 7.32 13.72 4.54
N PHE A 257 8.53 13.70 3.97
CA PHE A 257 9.11 14.86 3.30
C PHE A 257 8.26 15.32 2.12
N LEU A 258 7.79 14.38 1.28
CA LEU A 258 6.97 14.69 0.12
C LEU A 258 5.61 15.30 0.50
N ILE A 259 4.90 14.72 1.48
CA ILE A 259 3.61 15.28 1.92
C ILE A 259 3.78 16.62 2.64
N ALA A 260 4.80 16.78 3.48
CA ALA A 260 5.06 18.05 4.15
C ALA A 260 5.38 19.15 3.14
N GLY A 261 6.23 18.87 2.15
CA GLY A 261 6.54 19.80 1.07
C GLY A 261 5.31 20.18 0.25
N ALA A 262 4.43 19.21 -0.05
CA ALA A 262 3.17 19.47 -0.73
C ALA A 262 2.23 20.35 0.10
N LEU A 263 2.10 20.11 1.40
CA LEU A 263 1.24 20.91 2.30
C LEU A 263 1.75 22.35 2.45
N VAL A 264 3.06 22.54 2.62
CA VAL A 264 3.67 23.88 2.72
C VAL A 264 3.44 24.69 1.45
N ASN A 265 3.41 24.03 0.29
CA ASN A 265 3.25 24.70 -1.00
C ASN A 265 1.80 24.66 -1.54
N TRP A 266 0.80 24.17 -0.79
CA TRP A 266 -0.52 23.82 -1.35
C TRP A 266 -1.24 24.98 -2.06
N GLN A 267 -1.04 26.23 -1.61
CA GLN A 267 -1.62 27.42 -2.24
C GLN A 267 -1.00 27.76 -3.60
N ARG A 268 0.11 27.13 -3.95
CA ARG A 268 0.91 27.38 -5.16
C ARG A 268 0.68 26.32 -6.24
N VAL A 269 -0.29 25.43 -6.05
CA VAL A 269 -0.71 24.47 -7.07
C VAL A 269 -1.11 25.24 -8.33
N ILE A 270 -0.51 24.87 -9.46
CA ILE A 270 -0.91 25.39 -10.77
C ILE A 270 -2.10 24.55 -11.22
N TRP A 271 -3.30 25.13 -11.12
CA TRP A 271 -4.53 24.52 -11.62
C TRP A 271 -4.51 24.48 -13.14
#